data_AF-A0A1B1UCJ2-F1
#
_entry.id   AF-A0A1B1UCJ2-F1
#
_cell.length_a   1.000
_cell.length_b   1.000
_cell.length_c   1.000
_cell.angle_alpha   90.00
_cell.angle_beta   90.00
_cell.angle_gamma   90.00
#
_symmetry.space_group_name_H-M   'P 1'
#
loop_
_entity.id
_entity.type
_entity.pdbx_description
1 polymer ?
#
loop_
_entity_poly.entity_id
_entity_poly.type
_entity_poly.pdbx_seq_one_letter_code
_entity_poly.pdbx_strand_id
1 'polypeptide(L)'
;MADKDWQRKFADPIPLPDGRSSSRYETPADYITVLPNHEQNRPEWQAAIHRLIGAAERRDFLMHARIGMLRALNAGKPNSDVTRGVRQGKAYRMKGLLCEGSGWDSENHPDQPWEGDHACGCGGAGAPCPTCNSPAEGERPRLPPGFKTVLGDEDGYRH
;
A
#
# COMPACT_ATOMS: atom_id res chain seq x y z
N MET A 1 -22.09 40.75 8.34
CA MET A 1 -21.98 39.56 9.22
C MET A 1 -20.84 38.74 8.68
N ALA A 2 -19.65 38.83 9.30
CA ALA A 2 -18.47 38.08 8.86
C ALA A 2 -18.68 36.61 9.25
N ASP A 3 -18.79 35.75 8.24
CA ASP A 3 -19.35 34.41 8.39
C ASP A 3 -18.46 33.50 9.24
N LYS A 4 -19.12 32.63 10.00
CA LYS A 4 -18.61 31.70 11.02
C LYS A 4 -17.78 30.54 10.43
N ASP A 5 -17.24 30.70 9.23
CA ASP A 5 -16.58 29.64 8.45
C ASP A 5 -15.13 29.36 8.89
N TRP A 6 -14.49 30.29 9.63
CA TRP A 6 -13.14 30.08 10.18
C TRP A 6 -13.13 29.27 11.48
N GLN A 7 -14.29 29.08 12.13
CA GLN A 7 -14.43 28.37 13.41
C GLN A 7 -14.63 26.86 13.25
N ARG A 8 -14.51 26.32 12.03
CA ARG A 8 -14.75 24.89 11.79
C ARG A 8 -13.64 24.07 12.43
N LYS A 9 -13.89 23.60 13.65
CA LYS A 9 -13.03 22.67 14.38
C LYS A 9 -12.65 21.53 13.43
N PHE A 10 -11.36 21.22 13.35
CA PHE A 10 -10.93 20.01 12.66
C PHE A 10 -11.67 18.82 13.29
N ALA A 11 -12.27 17.97 12.47
CA ALA A 11 -13.00 16.78 12.92
C ALA A 11 -12.11 15.85 13.78
N ASP A 12 -10.80 15.99 13.67
CA ASP A 12 -9.80 15.31 14.48
C ASP A 12 -8.65 16.30 14.75
N PRO A 13 -8.37 16.67 16.02
CA PRO A 13 -7.47 17.77 16.37
C PRO A 13 -6.02 17.51 15.95
N ILE A 14 -5.24 18.60 15.84
CA ILE A 14 -3.82 18.53 15.54
C ILE A 14 -3.07 18.33 16.87
N PRO A 15 -2.35 17.21 17.08
CA PRO A 15 -1.53 17.03 18.27
C PRO A 15 -0.32 17.97 18.21
N LEU A 16 -0.22 18.87 19.18
CA LEU A 16 0.93 19.77 19.31
C LEU A 16 2.07 19.09 20.11
N PRO A 17 3.34 19.53 19.94
CA PRO A 17 4.51 18.89 20.54
C PRO A 17 4.55 18.89 22.08
N ASP A 18 3.72 19.69 22.74
CA ASP A 18 3.64 19.80 24.21
C ASP A 18 2.70 18.74 24.84
N GLY A 19 2.21 17.79 24.04
CA GLY A 19 1.31 16.74 24.49
C GLY A 19 -0.12 17.24 24.74
N ARG A 20 -0.43 18.50 24.45
CA ARG A 20 -1.77 19.03 24.56
C ARG A 20 -2.45 18.87 23.20
N SER A 21 -3.53 18.08 23.16
CA SER A 21 -4.57 18.29 22.16
C SER A 21 -4.94 19.77 22.22
N SER A 22 -4.98 20.45 21.07
CA SER A 22 -5.10 21.91 20.88
C SER A 22 -6.22 22.59 21.69
N SER A 23 -6.05 22.69 23.01
CA SER A 23 -6.94 23.40 23.93
C SER A 23 -6.50 24.84 24.15
N ARG A 24 -5.26 25.17 23.75
CA ARG A 24 -4.66 26.51 23.86
C ARG A 24 -4.89 27.40 22.64
N TYR A 25 -5.16 26.81 21.46
CA TYR A 25 -5.37 27.53 20.21
C TYR A 25 -6.68 27.06 19.60
N GLU A 26 -7.60 28.00 19.34
CA GLU A 26 -8.92 27.69 18.79
C GLU A 26 -8.80 27.22 17.34
N THR A 27 -7.79 27.72 16.61
CA THR A 27 -7.48 27.34 15.24
C THR A 27 -5.97 27.12 15.01
N PRO A 28 -5.57 26.40 13.95
CA PRO A 28 -4.16 26.30 13.56
C PRO A 28 -3.54 27.63 13.12
N ALA A 29 -4.36 28.59 12.66
CA ALA A 29 -3.88 29.91 12.28
C ALA A 29 -3.36 30.67 13.51
N ASP A 30 -4.06 30.57 14.64
CA ASP A 30 -3.62 31.18 15.91
C ASP A 30 -2.27 30.65 16.40
N TYR A 31 -1.97 29.38 16.08
CA TYR A 31 -0.67 28.80 16.38
C TYR A 31 0.43 29.36 15.48
N ILE A 32 0.16 29.52 14.18
CA ILE A 32 1.16 30.00 13.23
C ILE A 32 1.54 31.45 13.53
N THR A 33 0.58 32.31 13.87
CA THR A 33 0.84 33.74 14.12
C THR A 33 1.74 34.00 15.32
N VAL A 34 1.82 33.06 16.27
CA VAL A 34 2.69 33.17 17.45
C VAL A 34 4.08 32.55 17.25
N LEU A 35 4.34 31.88 16.11
CA LEU A 35 5.66 31.34 15.80
C LEU A 35 6.66 32.46 15.49
N PRO A 36 7.96 32.29 15.80
CA PRO A 36 8.99 33.21 15.33
C PRO A 36 9.04 33.32 13.80
N ASN A 37 9.28 34.51 13.26
CA ASN A 37 9.29 34.75 11.80
C ASN A 37 10.22 33.79 11.03
N HIS A 38 11.38 33.45 11.59
CA HIS A 38 12.33 32.54 10.95
C HIS A 38 11.79 31.10 10.87
N GLU A 39 10.94 30.69 11.82
CA GLU A 39 10.25 29.40 11.76
C GLU A 39 9.09 29.45 10.77
N GLN A 40 8.27 30.52 10.80
CA GLN A 40 7.16 30.69 9.85
C GLN A 40 7.64 30.68 8.39
N ASN A 41 8.81 31.26 8.10
CA ASN A 41 9.37 31.34 6.75
C ASN A 41 9.97 30.03 6.24
N ARG A 42 10.04 28.98 7.07
CA ARG A 42 10.51 27.67 6.61
C ARG A 42 9.55 27.09 5.56
N PRO A 43 10.06 26.33 4.58
CA PRO A 43 9.23 25.81 3.49
C PRO A 43 8.08 24.90 3.99
N GLU A 44 8.29 24.15 5.07
CA GLU A 44 7.26 23.27 5.63
C GLU A 44 6.11 24.08 6.26
N TRP A 45 6.44 25.20 6.92
CA TRP A 45 5.47 26.14 7.49
C TRP A 45 4.74 26.94 6.42
N GLN A 46 5.44 27.43 5.39
CA GLN A 46 4.83 28.11 4.25
C GLN A 46 3.86 27.19 3.48
N ALA A 47 4.22 25.92 3.30
CA ALA A 47 3.32 24.93 2.72
C ALA A 47 2.07 24.72 3.58
N ALA A 48 2.21 24.65 4.91
CA ALA A 48 1.06 24.55 5.82
C ALA A 48 0.14 25.78 5.74
N ILE A 49 0.71 26.99 5.72
CA ILE A 49 -0.02 28.27 5.57
C ILE A 49 -0.83 28.27 4.27
N HIS A 50 -0.22 27.90 3.14
CA HIS A 50 -0.91 27.86 1.85
C HIS A 50 -2.11 26.90 1.89
N ARG A 51 -1.95 25.72 2.49
CA ARG A 51 -3.05 24.75 2.63
C ARG A 51 -4.16 25.24 3.56
N LEU A 52 -3.81 25.97 4.62
CA LEU A 52 -4.79 26.58 5.53
C LEU A 52 -5.59 27.69 4.83
N ILE A 53 -4.92 28.57 4.09
CA ILE A 53 -5.57 29.61 3.29
C ILE A 53 -6.50 28.98 2.25
N GLY A 54 -6.02 27.98 1.52
CA GLY A 54 -6.82 27.25 0.53
C GLY A 54 -8.06 26.60 1.15
N ALA A 55 -7.94 26.01 2.33
CA ALA A 55 -9.07 25.42 3.04
C ALA A 55 -10.09 26.47 3.51
N ALA A 56 -9.62 27.63 4.01
CA ALA A 56 -10.48 28.73 4.44
C ALA A 56 -11.24 29.35 3.26
N GLU A 57 -10.60 29.45 2.10
CA GLU A 57 -11.21 29.95 0.86
C GLU A 57 -12.02 28.88 0.12
N ARG A 58 -12.17 27.67 0.69
CA ARG A 58 -12.84 26.51 0.08
C ARG A 58 -12.24 26.09 -1.28
N ARG A 59 -10.98 26.46 -1.52
CA ARG A 59 -10.17 26.01 -2.66
C ARG A 59 -9.43 24.70 -2.38
N ASP A 60 -9.35 24.31 -1.10
CA ASP A 60 -8.70 23.09 -0.66
C ASP A 60 -9.51 22.38 0.44
N PHE A 61 -9.19 21.11 0.71
CA PHE A 61 -9.83 20.29 1.74
C PHE A 61 -9.16 20.50 3.11
N LEU A 62 -9.95 20.47 4.20
CA LEU A 62 -9.45 20.56 5.58
C LEU A 62 -8.38 19.49 5.90
N MET A 63 -8.46 18.32 5.26
CA MET A 63 -7.43 17.28 5.38
C MET A 63 -6.05 17.75 4.92
N HIS A 64 -5.95 18.54 3.84
CA HIS A 64 -4.67 19.05 3.37
C HIS A 64 -4.07 20.09 4.32
N ALA A 65 -4.90 20.97 4.88
CA ALA A 65 -4.48 21.88 5.94
C ALA A 65 -3.91 21.11 7.15
N ARG A 66 -4.60 20.04 7.57
CA ARG A 66 -4.15 19.17 8.67
C ARG A 66 -2.81 18.48 8.35
N ILE A 67 -2.67 17.89 7.17
CA ILE A 67 -1.43 17.21 6.74
C ILE A 67 -0.26 18.20 6.65
N GLY A 68 -0.51 19.41 6.12
CA GLY A 68 0.50 20.47 6.06
C GLY A 68 1.02 20.84 7.45
N MET A 69 0.12 21.09 8.40
CA MET A 69 0.48 21.37 9.79
C MET A 69 1.27 20.23 10.44
N LEU A 70 0.82 18.98 10.27
CA LEU A 70 1.51 17.80 10.82
C LEU A 70 2.92 17.63 10.22
N ARG A 71 3.11 17.94 8.95
CA ARG A 71 4.44 17.92 8.31
C ARG A 71 5.35 19.03 8.86
N ALA A 72 4.82 20.24 9.04
CA ALA A 72 5.57 21.36 9.61
C ALA A 72 6.02 21.08 11.06
N LEU A 73 5.12 20.54 11.89
CA LEU A 73 5.41 20.16 13.28
C LEU A 73 6.41 19.01 13.42
N ASN A 74 6.53 18.16 12.40
CA ASN A 74 7.46 17.04 12.37
C ASN A 74 8.67 17.27 11.46
N ALA A 75 8.85 18.49 10.95
CA ALA A 75 9.95 18.83 10.07
C ALA A 75 11.30 18.63 10.76
N GLY A 76 12.19 17.85 10.13
CA GLY A 76 13.51 17.51 10.67
C GLY A 76 13.53 16.32 11.65
N LYS A 77 12.37 15.77 12.01
CA LYS A 77 12.32 14.48 12.72
C LYS A 77 12.46 13.36 11.68
N PRO A 78 13.27 12.31 11.95
CA PRO A 78 13.23 11.12 11.13
C PRO A 78 11.80 10.59 11.16
N ASN A 79 11.26 10.23 9.99
CA ASN A 79 9.92 9.67 9.89
C ASN A 79 9.85 8.46 10.84
N SER A 80 9.11 8.57 11.94
CA SER A 80 9.05 7.53 12.96
C SER A 80 8.44 6.23 12.42
N ASP A 81 7.77 6.29 11.27
CA ASP A 81 7.29 5.09 10.55
C ASP A 81 8.42 4.29 9.89
N VAL A 82 9.61 4.86 9.69
CA VAL A 82 10.77 4.10 9.21
C VAL A 82 11.49 3.40 10.37
N THR A 83 11.45 3.99 11.58
CA THR A 83 12.20 3.47 12.75
C THR A 83 11.34 2.68 13.74
N ARG A 84 10.01 2.81 13.71
CA ARG A 84 9.09 2.08 14.58
C ARG A 84 8.30 1.04 13.81
N GLY A 85 9.02 0.03 13.32
CA GLY A 85 8.44 -1.25 13.00
C GLY A 85 7.83 -1.35 11.60
N VAL A 86 8.70 -1.32 10.58
CA VAL A 86 8.67 -2.48 9.69
C VAL A 86 8.99 -3.67 10.60
N ARG A 87 7.94 -4.27 11.20
CA ARG A 87 7.99 -5.73 11.33
C ARG A 87 8.34 -6.14 9.93
N GLN A 88 9.52 -6.74 9.72
CA GLN A 88 9.76 -7.48 8.48
C GLN A 88 8.50 -8.33 8.34
N GLY A 89 7.56 -7.90 7.50
CA GLY A 89 6.46 -8.75 7.14
C GLY A 89 7.21 -9.96 6.65
N LYS A 90 7.01 -11.12 7.28
CA LYS A 90 7.38 -12.36 6.61
C LYS A 90 6.83 -12.15 5.21
N ALA A 91 7.69 -12.11 4.20
CA ALA A 91 7.23 -12.10 2.84
C ALA A 91 6.47 -13.40 2.73
N TYR A 92 5.16 -13.34 2.94
CA TYR A 92 4.27 -14.40 2.59
C TYR A 92 4.36 -14.36 1.07
N ARG A 93 5.32 -15.12 0.53
CA ARG A 93 5.26 -15.57 -0.85
C ARG A 93 3.95 -16.32 -0.89
N MET A 94 2.88 -15.64 -1.30
CA MET A 94 1.51 -16.16 -1.32
C MET A 94 1.52 -17.32 -2.30
N LYS A 95 1.89 -18.50 -1.81
CA LYS A 95 1.88 -19.75 -2.55
C LYS A 95 0.44 -19.96 -2.99
N GLY A 96 0.18 -19.82 -4.28
CA GLY A 96 -1.14 -20.03 -4.85
C GLY A 96 -1.89 -18.80 -5.33
N LEU A 97 -1.35 -17.57 -5.37
CA LEU A 97 -2.05 -16.49 -6.09
C LEU A 97 -1.92 -16.63 -7.62
N LEU A 98 -0.74 -17.03 -8.10
CA LEU A 98 -0.47 -17.17 -9.54
C LEU A 98 -1.17 -18.38 -10.17
N CYS A 99 -1.29 -19.47 -9.41
CA CYS A 99 -1.87 -20.73 -9.87
C CYS A 99 -3.14 -21.13 -9.10
N GLU A 100 -3.66 -20.25 -8.24
CA GLU A 100 -4.88 -20.52 -7.44
C GLU A 100 -4.84 -21.80 -6.60
N GLY A 101 -3.63 -22.25 -6.26
CA GLY A 101 -3.41 -23.50 -5.52
C GLY A 101 -3.42 -24.76 -6.39
N SER A 102 -3.72 -24.67 -7.69
CA SER A 102 -3.64 -25.80 -8.63
C SER A 102 -2.19 -26.27 -8.84
N GLY A 103 -1.24 -25.35 -8.72
CA GLY A 103 0.17 -25.59 -9.03
C GLY A 103 0.51 -25.48 -10.52
N TRP A 104 -0.40 -24.96 -11.35
CA TRP A 104 -0.22 -24.81 -12.79
C TRP A 104 -0.62 -23.41 -13.28
N ASP A 105 0.22 -22.82 -14.12
CA ASP A 105 0.06 -21.50 -14.76
C ASP A 105 -0.04 -21.65 -16.29
N SER A 106 -0.56 -20.62 -16.96
CA SER A 106 -0.66 -20.64 -18.42
C SER A 106 0.72 -20.43 -19.03
N GLU A 107 1.13 -21.32 -19.95
CA GLU A 107 2.40 -21.19 -20.67
C GLU A 107 2.47 -19.87 -21.47
N ASN A 108 1.33 -19.42 -22.02
CA ASN A 108 1.24 -18.17 -22.79
C ASN A 108 1.14 -16.92 -21.91
N HIS A 109 0.64 -17.07 -20.68
CA HIS A 109 0.43 -15.99 -19.74
C HIS A 109 0.91 -16.43 -18.33
N PRO A 110 2.22 -16.33 -18.05
CA PRO A 110 2.83 -16.90 -16.83
C PRO A 110 2.33 -16.30 -15.51
N ASP A 111 1.64 -15.17 -15.58
CA ASP A 111 1.00 -14.51 -14.43
C ASP A 111 -0.48 -14.88 -14.25
N GLN A 112 -1.02 -15.78 -15.08
CA GLN A 112 -2.41 -16.25 -15.01
C GLN A 112 -2.49 -17.75 -14.71
N PRO A 113 -3.48 -18.18 -13.91
CA PRO A 113 -3.70 -19.59 -13.65
C PRO A 113 -4.12 -20.29 -14.94
N TRP A 114 -3.70 -21.55 -15.10
CA TRP A 114 -4.14 -22.37 -16.23
C TRP A 114 -5.52 -23.00 -16.02
N GLU A 115 -5.88 -23.26 -14.76
CA GLU A 115 -7.12 -23.89 -14.35
C GLU A 115 -7.67 -23.17 -13.10
N GLY A 116 -9.00 -23.11 -12.96
CA GLY A 116 -9.68 -22.39 -11.88
C GLY A 116 -10.63 -21.30 -12.39
N ASP A 117 -11.25 -20.58 -11.45
CA ASP A 117 -12.27 -19.56 -11.75
C ASP A 117 -11.71 -18.37 -12.55
N HIS A 118 -10.41 -18.08 -12.40
CA HIS A 118 -9.73 -17.01 -13.14
C HIS A 118 -8.74 -17.55 -14.19
N ALA A 119 -8.93 -18.80 -14.62
CA ALA A 119 -8.10 -19.43 -15.64
C ALA A 119 -8.01 -18.60 -16.92
N CYS A 120 -6.80 -18.55 -17.51
CA CYS A 120 -6.62 -17.91 -18.79
C CYS A 120 -7.41 -18.66 -19.89
N GLY A 121 -8.36 -17.99 -20.52
CA GLY A 121 -9.14 -18.54 -21.64
C GLY A 121 -8.41 -18.63 -22.99
N CYS A 122 -7.08 -18.47 -23.03
CA CYS A 122 -6.32 -18.44 -24.29
C CYS A 122 -6.20 -19.80 -25.00
N GLY A 123 -6.49 -20.91 -24.29
CA GLY A 123 -6.33 -22.26 -24.82
C GLY A 123 -4.87 -22.76 -24.88
N GLY A 124 -3.93 -22.04 -24.26
CA GLY A 124 -2.54 -22.47 -24.11
C GLY A 124 -2.39 -23.68 -23.18
N ALA A 125 -1.27 -24.38 -23.30
CA ALA A 125 -0.93 -25.48 -22.40
C ALA A 125 -0.61 -24.97 -20.98
N GLY A 126 -0.70 -25.88 -20.01
CA GLY A 126 -0.34 -25.62 -18.62
C GLY A 126 1.15 -25.83 -18.39
N ALA A 127 1.78 -24.90 -17.70
CA ALA A 127 3.14 -25.02 -17.20
C ALA A 127 3.13 -25.24 -15.67
N PRO A 128 4.14 -25.94 -15.13
CA PRO A 128 4.30 -26.09 -13.70
C PRO A 128 4.65 -24.76 -13.03
N CYS A 129 3.87 -24.38 -12.00
CA CYS A 129 4.06 -23.10 -11.32
C CYS A 129 5.49 -22.93 -10.77
N PRO A 130 6.23 -21.88 -11.17
CA PRO A 130 7.64 -21.66 -10.79
C PRO A 130 7.82 -21.34 -9.30
N THR A 131 6.73 -21.16 -8.55
CA THR A 131 6.76 -20.84 -7.12
C THR A 131 6.48 -22.04 -6.22
N CYS A 132 5.67 -23.01 -6.67
CA CYS A 132 5.19 -24.08 -5.80
C CYS A 132 5.19 -25.48 -6.43
N ASN A 133 5.41 -25.57 -7.75
CA ASN A 133 5.41 -26.82 -8.50
C ASN A 133 6.66 -26.93 -9.39
N SER A 134 7.84 -26.57 -8.88
CA SER A 134 9.09 -26.56 -9.65
C SER A 134 9.96 -27.78 -9.29
N PRO A 135 9.82 -28.93 -9.99
CA PRO A 135 10.66 -30.09 -9.75
C PRO A 135 12.10 -29.82 -10.18
N ALA A 136 13.04 -30.63 -9.67
CA ALA A 136 14.42 -30.60 -10.15
C ALA A 136 14.51 -31.12 -11.60
N GLU A 137 15.63 -30.87 -12.27
CA GLU A 137 15.86 -31.40 -13.63
C GLU A 137 15.74 -32.93 -13.65
N GLY A 138 14.92 -33.46 -14.57
CA GLY A 138 14.63 -34.89 -14.67
C GLY A 138 13.54 -35.42 -13.74
N GLU A 139 13.03 -34.60 -12.81
CA GLU A 139 11.93 -34.96 -11.92
C GLU A 139 10.59 -34.48 -12.50
N ARG A 140 9.54 -35.31 -12.37
CA ARG A 140 8.21 -34.99 -12.91
C ARG A 140 7.51 -33.96 -12.00
N PRO A 141 6.87 -32.91 -12.55
CA PRO A 141 6.10 -31.95 -11.74
C PRO A 141 4.88 -32.64 -11.12
N ARG A 142 4.34 -32.05 -10.06
CA ARG A 142 3.09 -32.55 -9.46
C ARG A 142 1.95 -32.34 -10.44
N LEU A 143 1.26 -33.42 -10.76
CA LEU A 143 0.10 -33.42 -11.66
C LEU A 143 -1.13 -32.80 -10.97
N PRO A 144 -2.04 -32.15 -11.74
CA PRO A 144 -3.31 -31.66 -11.20
C PRO A 144 -4.15 -32.80 -10.60
N PRO A 145 -5.00 -32.53 -9.59
CA PRO A 145 -5.94 -33.51 -9.05
C PRO A 145 -6.82 -34.13 -10.16
N GLY A 146 -6.86 -35.47 -10.25
CA GLY A 146 -7.65 -36.19 -11.25
C GLY A 146 -6.95 -36.43 -12.60
N PHE A 147 -5.76 -35.85 -12.82
CA PHE A 147 -4.98 -36.12 -14.02
C PHE A 147 -4.35 -37.52 -13.94
N LYS A 148 -4.75 -38.41 -14.84
CA LYS A 148 -4.18 -39.76 -14.97
C LYS A 148 -3.17 -39.74 -16.12
N THR A 149 -1.89 -40.01 -15.84
CA THR A 149 -0.93 -40.35 -16.89
C THR A 149 -1.26 -41.76 -17.37
N VAL A 150 -2.07 -41.88 -18.42
CA VAL A 150 -2.32 -43.17 -19.09
C VAL A 150 -1.15 -43.49 -20.01
N LEU A 151 0.06 -43.50 -19.46
CA LEU A 151 1.26 -44.07 -20.05
C LEU A 151 2.08 -44.54 -18.85
N GLY A 152 1.58 -45.61 -18.23
CA GLY A 152 2.41 -46.43 -17.37
C GLY A 152 3.54 -47.00 -18.23
N ASP A 153 4.74 -46.89 -17.70
CA ASP A 153 5.84 -47.77 -18.05
C ASP A 153 5.32 -49.23 -18.11
N GLU A 154 5.90 -50.03 -19.01
CA GLU A 154 5.58 -51.45 -19.31
C GLU A 154 4.67 -51.72 -20.52
N ASP A 155 5.23 -51.59 -21.72
CA ASP A 155 5.32 -52.74 -22.64
C ASP A 155 6.35 -52.45 -23.74
N GLY A 156 7.33 -53.34 -23.86
CA GLY A 156 8.45 -53.21 -24.76
C GLY A 156 8.02 -53.06 -26.22
N TYR A 157 8.59 -52.06 -26.88
CA TYR A 157 8.60 -51.96 -28.34
C TYR A 157 9.19 -53.25 -28.92
N ARG A 158 8.33 -54.08 -29.53
CA ARG A 158 8.75 -55.22 -30.33
C ARG A 158 8.57 -54.82 -31.80
N HIS A 159 9.68 -54.87 -32.53
CA HIS A 159 9.79 -54.57 -33.96
C HIS A 159 8.74 -55.29 -34.81
#